data_AF-A0A1S8X6C1-F1
#
_entry.id   AF-A0A1S8X6C1-F1
#
_cell.length_a   1.000
_cell.length_b   1.000
_cell.length_c   1.000
_cell.angle_alpha   90.00
_cell.angle_beta   90.00
_cell.angle_gamma   90.00
#
_symmetry.space_group_name_H-M   'P 1'
#
loop_
_entity.id
_entity.type
_entity.pdbx_description
1 polymer ?
#
loop_
_entity_poly.entity_id
_entity_poly.type
_entity_poly.pdbx_seq_one_letter_code
_entity_poly.pdbx_strand_id
1 'polypeptide(L)'
;MTVHNLPKAGSTISALVDDVRIEGEVLCIDEPKKLVVILQHSLETSSSTGRRDTCDIIFARTEFLKEVKMLKEGPLPSFPELSINKIAERIRKNERTQQEKQKFYRPDVPPEVRNLAEHIEKTLFDVVWSDPNIVVMEHSIISPPYKEDNVTCNSDDQQAKSQAEYVRKIVGRFHLDRDSSARVDK
;
A
#
# COMPACT_ATOMS: atom_id res chain seq x y z
N MET A 1 15.77 22.61 -26.32
CA MET A 1 15.91 21.50 -27.27
C MET A 1 14.51 20.94 -27.50
N THR A 2 13.87 21.29 -28.61
CA THR A 2 12.54 20.80 -28.96
C THR A 2 12.70 19.38 -29.46
N VAL A 3 12.00 18.41 -28.86
CA VAL A 3 12.04 17.02 -29.30
C VAL A 3 11.36 16.97 -30.68
N HIS A 4 12.14 17.00 -31.76
CA HIS A 4 11.61 17.19 -33.12
C HIS A 4 10.83 16.00 -33.66
N ASN A 5 10.78 14.88 -32.93
CA ASN A 5 9.98 13.71 -33.26
C ASN A 5 9.47 13.09 -31.96
N LEU A 6 8.30 13.53 -31.48
CA LEU A 6 7.64 12.81 -30.39
C LEU A 6 7.28 11.39 -30.87
N PRO A 7 7.54 10.36 -30.04
CA PRO A 7 7.23 8.99 -30.41
C PRO A 7 5.72 8.82 -30.59
N LYS A 8 5.27 7.92 -31.46
CA LYS A 8 3.83 7.68 -31.63
C LYS A 8 3.31 6.76 -30.54
N ALA A 9 2.05 6.91 -30.15
CA ALA A 9 1.40 5.94 -29.29
C ALA A 9 1.42 4.53 -29.95
N GLY A 10 1.66 3.48 -29.15
CA GLY A 10 1.95 2.12 -29.59
C GLY A 10 3.42 1.85 -29.95
N SER A 11 4.27 2.88 -30.01
CA SER A 11 5.70 2.67 -30.25
C SER A 11 6.42 2.24 -28.97
N THR A 12 7.25 1.21 -29.06
CA THR A 12 8.24 0.90 -28.04
C THR A 12 9.45 1.80 -28.21
N ILE A 13 9.84 2.48 -27.13
CA ILE A 13 10.98 3.38 -27.10
C ILE A 13 11.95 3.01 -25.98
N SER A 14 13.20 3.39 -26.15
CA SER A 14 14.17 3.52 -25.07
C SER A 14 14.49 5.00 -24.87
N ALA A 15 14.33 5.51 -23.66
CA ALA A 15 14.50 6.93 -23.34
C ALA A 15 15.20 7.11 -21.99
N LEU A 16 15.75 8.30 -21.77
CA LEU A 16 16.30 8.72 -20.48
C LEU A 16 15.30 9.70 -19.85
N VAL A 17 14.77 9.37 -18.68
CA VAL A 17 13.84 10.20 -17.91
C VAL A 17 14.50 10.49 -16.57
N ASP A 18 14.82 11.75 -16.30
CA ASP A 18 15.53 12.18 -15.07
C ASP A 18 16.73 11.28 -14.74
N ASP A 19 17.57 11.05 -15.76
CA ASP A 19 18.81 10.24 -15.71
C ASP A 19 18.59 8.73 -15.47
N VAL A 20 17.34 8.27 -15.42
CA VAL A 20 16.98 6.85 -15.42
C VAL A 20 16.69 6.40 -16.84
N ARG A 21 17.43 5.39 -17.33
CA ARG A 21 17.15 4.76 -18.63
C ARG A 21 15.93 3.86 -18.47
N ILE A 22 14.93 4.09 -19.31
CA ILE A 22 13.71 3.29 -19.39
C ILE A 22 13.55 2.71 -20.79
N GLU A 23 12.91 1.56 -20.86
CA GLU A 23 12.36 0.99 -22.08
C GLU A 23 10.88 0.71 -21.85
N GLY A 24 10.04 1.10 -22.80
CA GLY A 24 8.61 0.95 -22.63
C GLY A 24 7.82 1.36 -23.84
N GLU A 25 6.54 1.02 -23.80
CA GLU A 25 5.57 1.33 -24.83
C GLU A 25 4.88 2.66 -24.54
N VAL A 26 4.85 3.55 -25.53
CA VAL A 26 4.16 4.84 -25.42
C VAL A 26 2.66 4.61 -25.48
N LEU A 27 1.95 4.89 -24.40
CA LEU A 27 0.50 4.71 -24.31
C LEU A 27 -0.25 5.89 -24.94
N CYS A 28 0.14 7.10 -24.55
CA CYS A 28 -0.43 8.33 -25.09
C CYS A 28 0.49 9.52 -24.86
N ILE A 29 0.22 10.59 -25.60
CA ILE A 29 0.91 11.87 -25.50
C ILE A 29 -0.15 12.96 -25.43
N ASP A 30 -0.03 13.83 -24.44
CA ASP A 30 -0.78 15.07 -24.33
C ASP A 30 0.16 16.21 -24.74
N GLU A 31 0.14 16.57 -26.02
CA GLU A 31 0.96 17.64 -26.57
C GLU A 31 0.69 19.00 -25.89
N PRO A 32 -0.57 19.44 -25.69
CA PRO A 32 -0.86 20.68 -24.98
C PRO A 32 -0.22 20.76 -23.58
N LYS A 33 -0.25 19.66 -22.81
CA LYS A 33 0.36 19.60 -21.47
C LYS A 33 1.82 19.15 -21.46
N LYS A 34 2.40 18.86 -22.63
CA LYS A 34 3.77 18.36 -22.79
C LYS A 34 4.02 17.13 -21.92
N LEU A 35 3.10 16.18 -21.95
CA LEU A 35 3.15 14.96 -21.14
C LEU A 35 3.19 13.72 -22.05
N VAL A 36 4.02 12.75 -21.70
CA VAL A 36 4.04 11.41 -22.30
C VAL A 36 3.74 10.39 -21.22
N VAL A 37 2.92 9.40 -21.56
CA VAL A 37 2.61 8.25 -20.70
C VAL A 37 3.26 7.01 -21.30
N ILE A 38 4.11 6.35 -20.53
CA ILE A 38 4.89 5.19 -20.97
C ILE A 38 4.58 4.01 -20.06
N LEU A 39 4.19 2.89 -20.65
CA LEU A 39 4.14 1.60 -19.99
C LEU A 39 5.54 1.02 -19.98
N GLN A 40 6.18 1.00 -18.82
CA GLN A 40 7.54 0.47 -18.72
C GLN A 40 7.53 -1.04 -18.92
N HIS A 41 8.29 -1.51 -19.90
CA HIS A 41 8.61 -2.92 -20.03
C HIS A 41 9.78 -3.17 -19.09
N SER A 42 9.56 -4.00 -18.09
CA SER A 42 10.63 -4.41 -17.19
C SER A 42 11.70 -5.17 -17.98
N LEU A 43 12.79 -4.49 -18.34
CA LEU A 43 13.99 -5.19 -18.82
C LEU A 43 14.85 -5.68 -17.65
N GLU A 44 14.87 -5.00 -16.51
CA GLU A 44 15.61 -5.45 -15.31
C GLU A 44 14.97 -5.03 -13.98
N THR A 45 13.92 -4.20 -13.99
CA THR A 45 13.20 -3.83 -12.78
C THR A 45 12.10 -4.83 -12.56
N SER A 46 12.43 -5.97 -11.95
CA SER A 46 11.47 -6.68 -11.12
C SER A 46 10.59 -5.60 -10.48
N SER A 47 9.26 -5.65 -10.67
CA SER A 47 8.41 -4.88 -9.77
C SER A 47 8.99 -5.10 -8.37
N SER A 48 9.00 -4.11 -7.49
CA SER A 48 9.51 -4.32 -6.12
C SER A 48 8.82 -5.52 -5.41
N THR A 49 7.77 -6.07 -6.04
CA THR A 49 6.98 -7.24 -5.66
C THR A 49 7.20 -8.52 -6.51
N GLY A 50 8.01 -8.50 -7.57
CA GLY A 50 8.31 -9.66 -8.44
C GLY A 50 7.12 -10.26 -9.19
N ARG A 51 5.97 -9.57 -9.21
CA ARG A 51 4.75 -10.08 -9.81
C ARG A 51 4.64 -9.71 -11.29
N ARG A 52 4.48 -10.73 -12.14
CA ARG A 52 4.29 -10.64 -13.59
C ARG A 52 2.95 -10.03 -14.03
N ASP A 53 2.08 -9.70 -13.09
CA ASP A 53 0.74 -9.11 -13.32
C ASP A 53 0.70 -7.59 -13.05
N THR A 54 1.84 -6.99 -12.68
CA THR A 54 1.96 -5.56 -12.44
C THR A 54 2.82 -4.91 -13.50
N CYS A 55 2.46 -3.68 -13.89
CA CYS A 55 3.21 -2.87 -14.83
C CYS A 55 3.33 -1.45 -14.28
N ASP A 56 4.47 -0.81 -14.53
CA ASP A 56 4.71 0.56 -14.10
C ASP A 56 4.30 1.52 -15.22
N ILE A 57 3.47 2.50 -14.87
CA ILE A 57 3.06 3.57 -15.78
C ILE A 57 3.82 4.84 -15.40
N ILE A 58 4.67 5.30 -16.29
CA ILE A 58 5.45 6.52 -16.13
C ILE A 58 4.72 7.69 -16.76
N PHE A 59 4.50 8.74 -15.96
CA PHE A 59 4.06 10.05 -16.41
C PHE A 59 5.28 10.96 -16.46
N ALA A 60 5.79 11.25 -17.66
CA ALA A 60 6.95 12.12 -17.84
C ALA A 60 6.55 13.40 -18.57
N ARG A 61 7.10 14.55 -18.18
CA ARG A 61 7.06 15.73 -19.04
C ARG A 61 8.00 15.50 -20.22
N THR A 62 7.59 15.91 -21.41
CA THR A 62 8.38 15.72 -22.63
C THR A 62 9.72 16.47 -22.59
N GLU A 63 9.84 17.52 -21.76
CA GLU A 63 11.09 18.24 -21.51
C GLU A 63 12.14 17.44 -20.73
N PHE A 64 11.71 16.44 -19.94
CA PHE A 64 12.59 15.52 -19.21
C PHE A 64 12.91 14.26 -20.00
N LEU A 65 12.27 14.06 -21.15
CA LEU A 65 12.48 12.90 -22.01
C LEU A 65 13.68 13.16 -22.94
N LYS A 66 14.83 12.56 -22.63
CA LYS A 66 16.08 12.69 -23.39
C LYS A 66 16.41 11.39 -24.12
N GLU A 67 17.26 11.48 -25.15
CA GLU A 67 17.83 10.33 -25.87
C GLU A 67 16.78 9.29 -26.32
N VAL A 68 15.64 9.76 -26.83
CA VAL A 68 14.55 8.90 -27.29
C VAL A 68 15.01 8.13 -28.52
N LYS A 69 14.99 6.79 -28.43
CA LYS A 69 15.23 5.86 -29.53
C LYS A 69 13.99 5.02 -29.75
N MET A 70 13.46 5.02 -30.96
CA MET A 70 12.37 4.11 -31.34
C MET A 70 12.96 2.72 -31.57
N LEU A 71 12.43 1.72 -30.87
CA LEU A 71 12.85 0.32 -30.99
C LEU A 71 11.91 -0.46 -31.90
N LYS A 72 10.61 -0.22 -31.77
CA LYS A 72 9.56 -0.94 -32.50
C LYS A 72 8.34 -0.04 -32.67
N GLU A 73 7.79 0.00 -33.88
CA GLU A 73 6.43 0.49 -34.08
C GLU A 73 5.44 -0.66 -33.82
N GLY A 74 4.36 -0.36 -33.10
CA GLY A 74 3.36 -1.34 -32.72
C GLY A 74 1.95 -0.75 -32.73
N PRO A 75 0.93 -1.61 -32.79
CA PRO A 75 -0.43 -1.19 -32.48
C PRO A 75 -0.49 -0.71 -31.02
N LEU A 76 -1.50 0.10 -30.68
CA LEU A 76 -1.76 0.45 -29.28
C LEU A 76 -1.91 -0.82 -28.43
N PRO A 77 -1.37 -0.83 -27.21
CA PRO A 77 -1.45 -2.00 -26.36
C PRO A 77 -2.89 -2.24 -25.92
N SER A 78 -3.29 -3.51 -25.90
CA SER A 78 -4.59 -3.90 -25.35
C SER A 78 -4.52 -3.78 -23.82
N PHE A 79 -5.31 -2.86 -23.26
CA PHE A 79 -5.39 -2.70 -21.81
C PHE A 79 -6.31 -3.76 -21.21
N PRO A 80 -5.99 -4.28 -20.00
CA PRO A 80 -6.92 -5.14 -19.30
C PRO A 80 -8.21 -4.38 -19.00
N GLU A 81 -9.35 -5.03 -19.23
CA GLU A 81 -10.64 -4.43 -18.92
C GLU A 81 -10.77 -4.23 -17.41
N LEU A 82 -10.94 -2.98 -17.00
CA LEU A 82 -11.15 -2.63 -15.61
C LEU A 82 -12.62 -2.85 -15.25
N SER A 83 -12.87 -3.74 -14.29
CA SER A 83 -14.22 -3.89 -13.74
C SER A 83 -14.53 -2.72 -12.80
N ILE A 84 -15.42 -1.84 -13.24
CA ILE A 84 -15.93 -0.71 -12.43
C ILE A 84 -16.49 -1.21 -11.08
N ASN A 85 -17.12 -2.38 -11.08
CA ASN A 85 -17.62 -3.01 -9.85
C ASN A 85 -16.49 -3.35 -8.87
N LYS A 86 -15.38 -3.96 -9.34
CA LYS A 86 -14.22 -4.25 -8.48
C LYS A 86 -13.58 -2.97 -7.92
N ILE A 87 -13.51 -1.92 -8.74
CA ILE A 87 -12.99 -0.61 -8.31
C ILE A 87 -13.90 -0.02 -7.23
N ALA A 88 -15.22 0.00 -7.45
CA ALA A 88 -16.19 0.50 -6.49
C ALA A 88 -16.14 -0.26 -5.16
N GLU A 89 -16.03 -1.58 -5.19
CA GLU A 89 -15.85 -2.39 -3.98
C GLU A 89 -14.54 -2.06 -3.24
N ARG A 90 -13.44 -1.85 -3.96
CA ARG A 90 -12.17 -1.45 -3.35
C ARG A 90 -12.26 -0.06 -2.71
N ILE A 91 -12.96 0.88 -3.34
CA ILE A 91 -13.21 2.22 -2.78
C ILE A 91 -14.00 2.09 -1.47
N ARG A 92 -15.15 1.38 -1.49
CA ARG A 92 -15.98 1.16 -0.30
C ARG A 92 -15.22 0.49 0.84
N LYS A 93 -14.39 -0.51 0.51
CA LYS A 93 -13.53 -1.17 1.50
C LYS A 93 -12.54 -0.18 2.14
N ASN A 94 -11.84 0.60 1.32
CA ASN A 94 -10.89 1.59 1.82
C ASN A 94 -11.56 2.67 2.68
N GLU A 95 -12.73 3.17 2.27
CA GLU A 95 -13.53 4.13 3.04
C GLU A 95 -13.90 3.56 4.41
N ARG A 96 -14.40 2.32 4.45
CA ARG A 96 -14.73 1.64 5.71
C ARG A 96 -13.49 1.51 6.60
N THR A 97 -12.36 1.06 6.06
CA THR A 97 -11.10 0.95 6.81
C THR A 97 -10.67 2.30 7.38
N GLN A 98 -10.76 3.38 6.61
CA GLN A 98 -10.43 4.72 7.09
C GLN A 98 -11.39 5.20 8.20
N GLN A 99 -12.69 4.95 8.06
CA GLN A 99 -13.67 5.28 9.08
C GLN A 99 -13.41 4.52 10.39
N GLU A 100 -13.05 3.23 10.32
CA GLU A 100 -12.66 2.45 11.49
C GLU A 100 -11.39 3.01 12.15
N LYS A 101 -10.38 3.39 11.36
CA LYS A 101 -9.15 4.01 11.89
C LYS A 101 -9.44 5.32 12.63
N GLN A 102 -10.33 6.16 12.11
CA GLN A 102 -10.70 7.42 12.77
C GLN A 102 -11.29 7.23 14.16
N LYS A 103 -11.89 6.07 14.47
CA LYS A 103 -12.43 5.79 15.81
C LYS A 103 -11.36 5.83 16.90
N PHE A 104 -10.12 5.41 16.60
CA PHE A 104 -8.99 5.47 17.54
C PHE A 104 -8.47 6.90 17.83
N TYR A 105 -8.94 7.89 17.08
CA TYR A 105 -8.51 9.30 17.19
C TYR A 105 -9.55 10.19 17.86
N ARG A 106 -10.65 9.61 18.37
CA ARG A 106 -11.65 10.38 19.11
C ARG A 106 -11.08 10.88 20.44
N PRO A 107 -11.57 12.02 20.97
CA PRO A 107 -11.00 12.65 22.18
C PRO A 107 -11.07 11.79 23.46
N ASP A 108 -12.02 10.85 23.50
CA ASP A 108 -12.29 9.93 24.60
C ASP A 108 -11.41 8.67 24.58
N VAL A 109 -10.66 8.43 23.49
CA VAL A 109 -9.80 7.24 23.37
C VAL A 109 -8.42 7.51 23.97
N PRO A 110 -7.96 6.71 24.95
CA PRO A 110 -6.65 6.89 25.55
C PRO A 110 -5.49 6.75 24.53
N PRO A 111 -4.41 7.54 24.64
CA PRO A 111 -3.26 7.43 23.74
C PRO A 111 -2.61 6.03 23.71
N GLU A 112 -2.66 5.30 24.83
CA GLU A 112 -2.15 3.93 24.91
C GLU A 112 -2.87 2.96 23.95
N VAL A 113 -4.19 3.12 23.79
CA VAL A 113 -4.99 2.31 22.86
C VAL A 113 -4.50 2.52 21.44
N ARG A 114 -4.29 3.79 21.04
CA ARG A 114 -3.80 4.15 19.72
C ARG A 114 -2.41 3.55 19.46
N ASN A 115 -1.49 3.73 20.40
CA ASN A 115 -0.13 3.22 20.28
C ASN A 115 -0.09 1.69 20.16
N LEU A 116 -0.94 1.00 20.92
CA LEU A 116 -1.07 -0.45 20.85
C LEU A 116 -1.67 -0.89 19.50
N ALA A 117 -2.73 -0.23 19.04
CA ALA A 117 -3.36 -0.53 17.75
C ALA A 117 -2.36 -0.35 16.60
N GLU A 118 -1.60 0.76 16.57
CA GLU A 118 -0.55 1.00 15.57
C GLU A 118 0.57 -0.05 15.63
N HIS A 119 0.94 -0.53 16.82
CA HIS A 119 1.92 -1.60 16.95
C HIS A 119 1.39 -2.93 16.38
N ILE A 120 0.13 -3.26 16.67
CA ILE A 120 -0.53 -4.47 16.14
C ILE A 120 -0.66 -4.40 14.61
N GLU A 121 -1.04 -3.25 14.06
CA GLU A 121 -1.21 -3.02 12.62
C GLU A 121 0.08 -3.25 11.79
N LYS A 122 1.26 -3.26 12.44
CA LYS A 122 2.53 -3.62 11.77
C LYS A 122 2.60 -5.10 11.39
N THR A 123 1.87 -5.95 12.09
CA THR A 123 1.95 -7.41 11.95
C THR A 123 0.62 -8.03 11.52
N LEU A 124 -0.49 -7.47 12.01
CA LEU A 124 -1.84 -7.98 11.79
C LEU A 124 -2.71 -6.94 11.10
N PHE A 125 -3.76 -7.41 10.44
CA PHE A 125 -4.76 -6.57 9.77
C PHE A 125 -6.10 -6.61 10.53
N ASP A 126 -7.06 -5.78 10.11
CA ASP A 126 -8.40 -5.69 10.69
C ASP A 126 -8.40 -5.43 12.21
N VAL A 127 -7.81 -4.29 12.60
CA VAL A 127 -7.82 -3.77 13.97
C VAL A 127 -8.93 -2.72 14.10
N VAL A 128 -9.87 -2.95 15.02
CA VAL A 128 -11.09 -2.14 15.16
C VAL A 128 -11.25 -1.67 16.60
N TRP A 129 -11.63 -0.39 16.77
CA TRP A 129 -12.02 0.15 18.06
C TRP A 129 -13.49 -0.19 18.34
N SER A 130 -13.71 -0.99 19.37
CA SER A 130 -15.03 -1.36 19.89
C SER A 130 -15.06 -1.04 21.38
N ASP A 131 -15.21 0.26 21.68
CA ASP A 131 -15.20 0.84 23.03
C ASP A 131 -15.81 -0.09 24.10
N PRO A 132 -15.07 -0.44 25.17
CA PRO A 132 -13.71 0.00 25.54
C PRO A 132 -12.58 -0.89 24.98
N ASN A 133 -12.87 -1.78 24.05
CA ASN A 133 -11.98 -2.85 23.61
C ASN A 133 -11.34 -2.58 22.24
N ILE A 134 -10.18 -3.21 22.00
CA ILE A 134 -9.59 -3.36 20.67
C ILE A 134 -9.94 -4.76 20.17
N VAL A 135 -10.55 -4.85 18.99
CA VAL A 135 -10.85 -6.13 18.33
C VAL A 135 -9.89 -6.33 17.18
N VAL A 136 -9.25 -7.49 17.10
CA VAL A 136 -8.25 -7.84 16.09
C VAL A 136 -8.72 -9.08 15.34
N MET A 137 -8.77 -8.98 14.00
CA MET A 137 -9.14 -10.08 13.09
C MET A 137 -10.41 -10.84 13.52
N GLU A 138 -11.43 -10.06 13.93
CA GLU A 138 -12.77 -10.50 14.34
C GLU A 138 -12.89 -11.27 15.66
N HIS A 139 -11.90 -12.07 16.06
CA HIS A 139 -12.04 -12.97 17.20
C HIS A 139 -11.32 -12.55 18.47
N SER A 140 -10.21 -11.83 18.33
CA SER A 140 -9.36 -11.48 19.46
C SER A 140 -9.78 -10.14 20.05
N ILE A 141 -10.12 -10.13 21.34
CA ILE A 141 -10.57 -8.94 22.08
C ILE A 141 -9.49 -8.59 23.10
N ILE A 142 -9.03 -7.33 23.07
CA ILE A 142 -8.09 -6.77 24.03
C ILE A 142 -8.85 -5.73 24.87
N SER A 143 -9.06 -6.04 26.14
CA SER A 143 -9.77 -5.16 27.07
C SER A 143 -8.80 -4.34 27.93
N PRO A 144 -9.23 -3.19 28.50
CA PRO A 144 -8.46 -2.48 29.53
C PRO A 144 -8.05 -3.43 30.67
N PRO A 145 -6.85 -3.28 31.27
CA PRO A 145 -5.78 -2.29 31.02
C PRO A 145 -4.85 -2.60 29.83
N TYR A 146 -5.33 -3.35 28.82
CA TYR A 146 -4.63 -3.63 27.56
C TYR A 146 -3.29 -4.35 27.73
N LYS A 147 -3.24 -5.28 28.70
CA LYS A 147 -2.11 -6.18 28.91
C LYS A 147 -2.33 -7.52 28.23
N GLU A 148 -1.26 -8.30 28.12
CA GLU A 148 -1.30 -9.63 27.53
C GLU A 148 -2.35 -10.52 28.20
N ASP A 149 -2.52 -10.43 29.51
CA ASP A 149 -3.53 -11.19 30.27
C ASP A 149 -4.97 -10.80 29.91
N ASN A 150 -5.19 -9.59 29.37
CA ASN A 150 -6.51 -9.10 28.99
C ASN A 150 -6.90 -9.42 27.55
N VAL A 151 -6.11 -10.23 26.85
CA VAL A 151 -6.47 -10.75 25.53
C VAL A 151 -7.37 -11.98 25.70
N THR A 152 -8.57 -11.90 25.13
CA THR A 152 -9.57 -12.98 25.13
C THR A 152 -10.01 -13.29 23.70
N CYS A 153 -10.66 -14.43 23.50
CA CYS A 153 -11.29 -14.78 22.22
C CYS A 153 -12.82 -14.81 22.40
N ASN A 154 -13.56 -14.38 21.39
CA ASN A 154 -15.03 -14.41 21.39
C ASN A 154 -15.63 -15.73 20.89
N SER A 155 -14.80 -16.69 20.51
CA SER A 155 -15.19 -17.97 19.95
C SER A 155 -14.39 -19.11 20.57
N ASP A 156 -15.02 -20.28 20.69
CA ASP A 156 -14.39 -21.49 21.20
C ASP A 156 -13.56 -22.26 20.17
N ASP A 157 -13.57 -21.80 18.93
CA ASP A 157 -12.82 -22.37 17.83
C ASP A 157 -11.30 -22.37 18.10
N GLN A 158 -10.63 -23.45 17.71
CA GLN A 158 -9.18 -23.60 17.87
C GLN A 158 -8.41 -22.53 17.07
N GLN A 159 -8.94 -22.13 15.90
CA GLN A 159 -8.35 -21.05 15.13
C GLN A 159 -8.44 -19.71 15.88
N ALA A 160 -9.60 -19.39 16.46
CA ALA A 160 -9.78 -18.18 17.27
C ALA A 160 -8.86 -18.16 18.50
N LYS A 161 -8.69 -19.30 19.17
CA LYS A 161 -7.78 -19.45 20.33
C LYS A 161 -6.32 -19.23 19.95
N SER A 162 -5.86 -19.88 18.88
CA SER A 162 -4.48 -19.70 18.38
C SER A 162 -4.20 -18.28 17.91
N GLN A 163 -5.19 -17.61 17.29
CA GLN A 163 -5.09 -16.20 16.93
C GLN A 163 -4.97 -15.31 18.18
N ALA A 164 -5.80 -15.53 19.20
CA ALA A 164 -5.73 -14.76 20.44
C ALA A 164 -4.41 -14.96 21.17
N GLU A 165 -3.83 -16.16 21.15
CA GLU A 165 -2.48 -16.42 21.66
C GLU A 165 -1.40 -15.65 20.88
N TYR A 166 -1.54 -15.55 19.56
CA TYR A 166 -0.62 -14.76 18.75
C TYR A 166 -0.73 -13.26 19.05
N VAL A 167 -1.97 -12.75 19.17
CA VAL A 167 -2.24 -11.36 19.60
C VAL A 167 -1.64 -11.12 20.99
N ARG A 168 -1.81 -12.05 21.94
CA ARG A 168 -1.22 -11.97 23.28
C ARG A 168 0.30 -11.76 23.23
N LYS A 169 1.01 -12.52 22.40
CA LYS A 169 2.46 -12.37 22.20
C LYS A 169 2.86 -11.01 21.63
N ILE A 170 2.06 -10.45 20.71
CA ILE A 170 2.29 -9.12 20.16
C ILE A 170 2.10 -8.04 21.23
N VAL A 171 1.01 -8.14 22.01
CA VAL A 171 0.73 -7.21 23.13
C VAL A 171 1.85 -7.26 24.18
N GLY A 172 2.33 -8.46 24.53
CA GLY A 172 3.47 -8.61 25.45
C GLY A 172 4.74 -7.93 24.94
N ARG A 173 5.08 -8.13 23.65
CA ARG A 173 6.22 -7.45 23.01
C ARG A 173 6.10 -5.92 23.04
N PHE A 174 4.92 -5.38 22.76
CA PHE A 174 4.69 -3.92 22.83
C PHE A 174 5.05 -3.33 24.20
N HIS A 175 4.69 -4.00 25.30
CA HIS A 175 5.01 -3.51 26.64
C HIS A 175 6.51 -3.69 26.98
N LEU A 176 7.13 -4.79 26.57
CA LEU A 176 8.58 -5.01 26.73
C LEU A 176 9.43 -3.97 25.98
N ASP A 177 9.04 -3.62 24.76
CA ASP A 177 9.73 -2.62 23.93
C ASP A 177 9.61 -1.21 24.55
N ARG A 178 8.46 -0.90 25.18
CA ARG A 178 8.26 0.37 25.91
C ARG A 178 9.09 0.43 27.20
N ASP A 179 9.10 -0.65 27.97
CA ASP A 179 9.84 -0.70 29.24
C ASP A 179 11.36 -0.65 29.02
N SER A 180 11.85 -1.22 27.92
CA SER A 180 13.26 -1.13 27.52
C SER A 180 13.64 0.28 27.05
N SER A 181 12.80 0.91 26.23
CA SER A 181 13.02 2.30 25.78
C SER A 181 13.00 3.31 26.94
N ALA A 182 12.09 3.14 27.90
CA ALA A 182 12.00 4.01 29.09
C ALA A 182 13.21 3.90 30.05
N ARG A 183 14.01 2.83 29.95
CA ARG A 183 15.24 2.66 30.75
C ARG A 183 16.47 3.29 30.12
N VAL A 184 16.45 3.59 28.81
CA VAL A 184 17.59 4.18 28.09
C VAL A 184 17.61 5.71 28.24
N ASP A 185 16.46 6.33 28.52
CA ASP A 185 16.32 7.79 28.69
C ASP A 185 16.47 8.28 30.16
N LYS A 186 17.02 7.44 31.05
CA LYS A 186 17.36 7.78 32.45
C LYS A 186 18.86 7.66 32.68
#